data_AF-A0A2M8D731-F1
#
_entry.id   AF-A0A2M8D731-F1
#
_cell.length_a   1.000
_cell.length_b   1.000
_cell.length_c   1.000
_cell.angle_alpha   90.00
_cell.angle_beta   90.00
_cell.angle_gamma   90.00
#
_symmetry.space_group_name_H-M   'P 1'
#
loop_
_entity.id
_entity.type
_entity.pdbx_description
1 polymer ?
#
loop_
_entity_poly.entity_id
_entity_poly.type
_entity_poly.pdbx_seq_one_letter_code
_entity_poly.pdbx_strand_id
1 'polypeptide(L)'
;MSPAVLTPTPGKSVLNCPVLPYSLPDLTFFHSRKIELDTMCWIPDRRIIVLGRGSQPEQAFFPEQAARRNIPVMRRPSGGETVLLSPHTILIAAVRTGVKLQSPHRFFTEFNQRVISALQSCGVEDLNQKGTSDICIGRKKILGSSIYWHRNRLLYHAVLNVGEPLENIDILLKHPPREPEYRKGRSHSEFVTSLRLAGCRTSIEILKKSLISELISPGQSQWSSHASTPATNNAGIMLST
;
A
#
# COMPACT_ATOMS: atom_id res chain seq x y z
N MET A 1 -25.57 60.02 -9.24
CA MET A 1 -25.56 58.58 -9.53
C MET A 1 -24.22 58.26 -10.17
N SER A 2 -23.29 57.65 -9.43
CA SER A 2 -21.98 57.26 -9.96
C SER A 2 -22.06 55.88 -10.62
N PRO A 3 -21.38 55.62 -11.75
CA PRO A 3 -21.40 54.30 -12.38
C PRO A 3 -20.61 53.32 -11.52
N ALA A 4 -21.19 52.16 -11.26
CA ALA A 4 -20.50 51.06 -10.58
C ALA A 4 -19.32 50.59 -11.43
N VAL A 5 -18.12 50.66 -10.85
CA VAL A 5 -16.93 50.01 -11.40
C VAL A 5 -17.12 48.50 -11.27
N LEU A 6 -17.30 47.83 -12.41
CA LEU A 6 -17.25 46.37 -12.50
C LEU A 6 -15.82 45.91 -12.17
N THR A 7 -15.61 45.46 -10.94
CA THR A 7 -14.41 44.69 -10.58
C THR A 7 -14.47 43.34 -11.30
N PRO A 8 -13.40 42.91 -12.00
CA PRO A 8 -13.38 41.59 -12.62
C PRO A 8 -13.44 40.52 -11.54
N THR A 9 -14.42 39.62 -11.64
CA THR A 9 -14.46 38.38 -10.86
C THR A 9 -13.17 37.61 -11.16
N PRO A 10 -12.41 37.15 -10.14
CA PRO A 10 -11.27 36.29 -10.40
C PRO A 10 -11.80 34.98 -10.96
N GLY A 11 -11.64 34.81 -12.28
CA GLY A 11 -11.86 33.53 -12.93
C GLY A 11 -10.97 32.51 -12.23
N LYS A 12 -11.58 31.55 -11.54
CA LYS A 12 -10.87 30.35 -11.10
C LYS A 12 -10.32 29.71 -12.36
N SER A 13 -9.03 29.89 -12.64
CA SER A 13 -8.32 28.99 -13.54
C SER A 13 -8.33 27.63 -12.84
N VAL A 14 -9.37 26.84 -13.11
CA VAL A 14 -9.42 25.46 -12.64
C VAL A 14 -8.28 24.78 -13.37
N LEU A 15 -7.14 24.63 -12.68
CA LEU A 15 -6.02 23.88 -13.20
C LEU A 15 -6.54 22.46 -13.48
N ASN A 16 -6.74 22.15 -14.76
CA ASN A 16 -7.23 20.86 -15.18
C ASN A 16 -6.14 19.82 -14.90
N CYS A 17 -6.43 18.83 -14.07
CA CYS A 17 -5.51 17.74 -13.75
C CYS A 17 -6.08 16.43 -14.34
N PRO A 18 -5.78 16.11 -15.61
CA PRO A 18 -6.37 14.97 -16.28
C PRO A 18 -5.90 13.65 -15.66
N VAL A 19 -6.81 12.67 -15.58
CA VAL A 19 -6.47 11.30 -15.20
C VAL A 19 -6.01 10.55 -16.44
N LEU A 20 -4.72 10.22 -16.47
CA LEU A 20 -4.08 9.51 -17.57
C LEU A 20 -4.35 7.99 -17.49
N PRO A 21 -4.29 7.28 -18.63
CA PRO A 21 -4.25 5.82 -18.64
C PRO A 21 -3.08 5.29 -17.79
N TYR A 22 -3.26 4.13 -17.17
CA TYR A 22 -2.18 3.47 -16.44
C TYR A 22 -1.12 2.99 -17.42
N SER A 23 0.13 3.47 -17.26
CA SER A 23 1.25 3.14 -18.13
C SER A 23 2.52 2.74 -17.36
N LEU A 24 2.36 2.40 -16.08
CA LEU A 24 3.47 2.01 -15.21
C LEU A 24 3.95 0.57 -15.54
N PRO A 25 5.22 0.22 -15.23
CA PRO A 25 5.82 -1.07 -15.62
C PRO A 25 4.98 -2.31 -15.29
N ASP A 26 4.27 -2.30 -14.16
CA ASP A 26 3.42 -3.40 -13.66
C ASP A 26 2.14 -3.61 -14.47
N LEU A 27 1.83 -2.73 -15.43
CA LEU A 27 0.73 -2.95 -16.38
C LEU A 27 0.87 -4.28 -17.14
N THR A 28 2.10 -4.72 -17.39
CA THR A 28 2.40 -5.99 -18.10
C THR A 28 1.78 -7.22 -17.42
N PHE A 29 1.66 -7.21 -16.09
CA PHE A 29 1.06 -8.31 -15.31
C PHE A 29 -0.47 -8.42 -15.47
N PHE A 30 -1.13 -7.37 -15.97
CA PHE A 30 -2.56 -7.45 -16.28
C PHE A 30 -2.83 -8.21 -17.59
N HIS A 31 -1.85 -8.26 -18.50
CA HIS A 31 -2.00 -8.81 -19.85
C HIS A 31 -1.24 -10.13 -20.09
N SER A 32 -0.26 -10.47 -19.27
CA SER A 32 0.54 -11.70 -19.44
C SER A 32 -0.30 -12.98 -19.32
N ARG A 33 -0.07 -13.94 -20.23
CA ARG A 33 -0.83 -15.21 -20.34
C ARG A 33 -0.04 -16.47 -19.93
N LYS A 34 1.26 -16.37 -19.63
CA LYS A 34 2.17 -17.53 -19.56
C LYS A 34 2.84 -17.78 -18.19
N ILE A 35 2.36 -17.15 -17.12
CA ILE A 35 3.11 -17.09 -15.86
C ILE A 35 2.43 -17.89 -14.76
N GLU A 36 3.09 -18.89 -14.18
CA GLU A 36 2.63 -19.55 -12.94
C GLU A 36 2.79 -18.62 -11.73
N LEU A 37 3.98 -18.03 -11.54
CA LEU A 37 4.30 -16.97 -10.59
C LEU A 37 5.35 -16.04 -11.21
N ASP A 38 5.13 -14.72 -11.17
CA ASP A 38 6.13 -13.71 -11.52
C ASP A 38 6.00 -12.50 -10.59
N THR A 39 7.08 -11.77 -10.42
CA THR A 39 7.20 -10.69 -9.45
C THR A 39 8.00 -9.53 -10.02
N MET A 40 7.68 -8.32 -9.57
CA MET A 40 8.43 -7.13 -9.92
C MET A 40 8.48 -6.17 -8.74
N CYS A 41 9.66 -5.65 -8.46
CA CYS A 41 9.86 -4.53 -7.56
C CYS A 41 10.57 -3.39 -8.30
N TRP A 42 9.95 -2.22 -8.35
CA TRP A 42 10.51 -1.07 -9.07
C TRP A 42 10.27 0.24 -8.32
N ILE A 43 11.03 1.26 -8.70
CA ILE A 43 11.04 2.58 -8.07
C ILE A 43 10.60 3.59 -9.13
N PRO A 44 9.59 4.43 -8.84
CA PRO A 44 9.24 5.56 -9.69
C PRO A 44 10.39 6.55 -9.87
N ASP A 45 10.55 7.06 -11.09
CA ASP A 45 11.50 8.13 -11.42
C ASP A 45 11.03 9.50 -10.94
N ARG A 46 9.72 9.66 -10.69
CA ARG A 46 9.07 10.89 -10.23
C ARG A 46 7.84 10.62 -9.37
N ARG A 47 7.27 11.69 -8.80
CA ARG A 47 5.99 11.61 -8.07
C ARG A 47 4.83 11.36 -9.02
N ILE A 48 3.94 10.44 -8.66
CA ILE A 48 2.74 10.09 -9.43
C ILE A 48 1.60 9.81 -8.45
N ILE A 49 0.44 10.43 -8.65
CA ILE A 49 -0.76 10.06 -7.91
C ILE A 49 -1.43 8.90 -8.65
N VAL A 50 -1.64 7.78 -7.97
CA VAL A 50 -2.29 6.60 -8.56
C VAL A 50 -3.62 6.36 -7.85
N LEU A 51 -4.70 6.67 -8.56
CA LEU A 51 -6.07 6.39 -8.14
C LEU A 51 -6.32 4.88 -8.20
N GLY A 52 -7.05 4.36 -7.21
CA GLY A 52 -7.63 3.03 -7.31
C GLY A 52 -8.77 2.99 -8.32
N ARG A 53 -9.08 1.81 -8.85
CA ARG A 53 -10.11 1.63 -9.91
C ARG A 53 -11.43 2.34 -9.60
N GLY A 54 -11.90 2.30 -8.34
CA GLY A 54 -13.16 2.91 -7.92
C GLY A 54 -13.05 4.30 -7.30
N SER A 55 -11.85 4.84 -7.10
CA SER A 55 -11.66 6.12 -6.40
C SER A 55 -12.10 7.29 -7.28
N GLN A 56 -12.88 8.23 -6.73
CA GLN A 56 -13.29 9.43 -7.46
C GLN A 56 -12.19 10.50 -7.35
N PRO A 57 -11.71 11.10 -8.46
CA PRO A 57 -10.63 12.10 -8.45
C PRO A 57 -10.86 13.22 -7.43
N GLU A 58 -12.08 13.75 -7.37
CA GLU A 58 -12.48 14.89 -6.56
C GLU A 58 -12.46 14.56 -5.06
N GLN A 59 -12.52 13.29 -4.68
CA GLN A 59 -12.47 12.81 -3.30
C GLN A 59 -11.09 12.26 -2.93
N ALA A 60 -10.21 12.04 -3.90
CA ALA A 60 -8.96 11.31 -3.72
C ALA A 60 -7.75 12.21 -3.49
N PHE A 61 -7.68 13.36 -4.17
CA PHE A 61 -6.51 14.23 -4.14
C PHE A 61 -6.90 15.69 -4.32
N PHE A 62 -5.95 16.60 -4.13
CA PHE A 62 -6.11 18.03 -4.35
C PHE A 62 -5.61 18.40 -5.76
N PRO A 63 -6.50 18.62 -6.76
CA PRO A 63 -6.11 18.82 -8.15
C PRO A 63 -5.21 20.03 -8.36
N GLU A 64 -5.45 21.12 -7.64
CA GLU A 64 -4.64 22.34 -7.74
C GLU A 64 -3.22 22.09 -7.22
N GLN A 65 -3.05 21.25 -6.19
CA GLN A 65 -1.74 20.93 -5.63
C GLN A 65 -0.93 20.00 -6.54
N ALA A 66 -1.61 19.04 -7.18
CA ALA A 66 -1.01 18.15 -8.17
C ALA A 66 -0.59 18.93 -9.42
N ALA A 67 -1.47 19.78 -9.96
CA ALA A 67 -1.19 20.58 -11.15
C ALA A 67 -0.04 21.58 -10.93
N ARG A 68 -0.04 22.32 -9.80
CA ARG A 68 1.07 23.24 -9.47
C ARG A 68 2.44 22.58 -9.38
N ARG A 69 2.47 21.29 -9.06
CA ARG A 69 3.70 20.49 -8.91
C ARG A 69 4.00 19.62 -10.13
N ASN A 70 3.20 19.74 -11.20
CA ASN A 70 3.31 18.90 -12.40
C ASN A 70 3.28 17.38 -12.07
N ILE A 71 2.45 16.98 -11.11
CA ILE A 71 2.35 15.59 -10.70
C ILE A 71 1.29 14.90 -11.57
N PRO A 72 1.66 13.90 -12.39
CA PRO A 72 0.71 13.14 -13.18
C PRO A 72 -0.21 12.32 -12.28
N VAL A 73 -1.45 12.17 -12.74
CA VAL A 73 -2.46 11.35 -12.09
C VAL A 73 -2.82 10.20 -13.02
N MET A 74 -2.82 8.97 -12.52
CA MET A 74 -3.16 7.77 -13.27
C MET A 74 -4.21 6.95 -12.52
N ARG A 75 -4.96 6.10 -13.22
CA ARG A 75 -5.91 5.15 -12.60
C ARG A 75 -5.49 3.71 -12.86
N ARG A 76 -5.12 2.99 -11.82
CA ARG A 76 -4.74 1.57 -11.95
C ARG A 76 -5.96 0.67 -12.13
N PRO A 77 -5.81 -0.52 -12.78
CA PRO A 77 -6.93 -1.47 -12.92
C PRO A 77 -7.30 -2.18 -11.61
N SER A 78 -6.37 -2.27 -10.64
CA SER A 78 -6.64 -2.88 -9.33
C SER A 78 -7.48 -1.98 -8.42
N GLY A 79 -8.12 -2.60 -7.40
CA GLY A 79 -8.94 -1.89 -6.41
C GLY A 79 -8.10 -1.17 -5.35
N GLY A 80 -8.75 -0.74 -4.26
CA GLY A 80 -8.14 0.00 -3.15
C GLY A 80 -8.23 1.51 -3.32
N GLU A 81 -7.66 2.25 -2.37
CA GLU A 81 -7.66 3.72 -2.35
C GLU A 81 -6.49 4.34 -3.14
N THR A 82 -6.42 5.66 -3.15
CA THR A 82 -5.37 6.42 -3.84
C THR A 82 -4.03 6.35 -3.09
N VAL A 83 -2.93 6.28 -3.84
CA VAL A 83 -1.57 6.27 -3.31
C VAL A 83 -0.71 7.32 -4.01
N LEU A 84 0.30 7.82 -3.30
CA LEU A 84 1.38 8.62 -3.87
C LEU A 84 2.57 7.71 -4.12
N LEU A 85 2.98 7.61 -5.38
CA LEU A 85 4.24 7.00 -5.79
C LEU A 85 5.32 8.09 -5.86
N SER A 86 6.56 7.73 -5.58
CA SER A 86 7.72 8.62 -5.69
C SER A 86 9.04 7.84 -5.76
N PRO A 87 10.18 8.51 -6.03
CA PRO A 87 11.53 7.92 -5.91
C PRO A 87 11.89 7.38 -4.52
N HIS A 88 11.05 7.63 -3.51
CA HIS A 88 11.21 7.15 -2.15
C HIS A 88 10.18 6.07 -1.79
N THR A 89 9.53 5.48 -2.79
CA THR A 89 8.60 4.36 -2.64
C THR A 89 9.07 3.17 -3.48
N ILE A 90 8.79 1.95 -3.03
CA ILE A 90 8.94 0.75 -3.84
C ILE A 90 7.54 0.26 -4.19
N LEU A 91 7.26 0.10 -5.48
CA LEU A 91 6.09 -0.64 -5.94
C LEU A 91 6.45 -2.11 -6.04
N ILE A 92 5.60 -2.95 -5.46
CA ILE A 92 5.74 -4.40 -5.40
C ILE A 92 4.54 -4.99 -6.14
N ALA A 93 4.78 -5.82 -7.14
CA ALA A 93 3.76 -6.53 -7.86
C ALA A 93 4.10 -8.03 -7.93
N ALA A 94 3.12 -8.89 -7.70
CA ALA A 94 3.25 -10.34 -7.84
C ALA A 94 2.00 -10.91 -8.50
N VAL A 95 2.17 -11.71 -9.55
CA VAL A 95 1.08 -12.36 -10.28
C VAL A 95 1.16 -13.86 -10.12
N ARG A 96 0.02 -14.50 -9.84
CA ARG A 96 -0.12 -15.96 -9.81
C ARG A 96 -1.29 -16.39 -10.69
N THR A 97 -1.11 -17.42 -11.52
CA THR A 97 -2.19 -18.00 -12.32
C THR A 97 -2.59 -19.39 -11.82
N GLY A 98 -3.69 -19.94 -12.34
CA GLY A 98 -4.22 -21.23 -11.88
C GLY A 98 -4.77 -21.21 -10.45
N VAL A 99 -4.93 -20.03 -9.86
CA VAL A 99 -5.39 -19.90 -8.48
C VAL A 99 -6.88 -20.14 -8.43
N LYS A 100 -7.32 -21.07 -7.57
CA LYS A 100 -8.74 -21.27 -7.27
C LYS A 100 -9.27 -20.09 -6.47
N LEU A 101 -10.53 -19.71 -6.70
CA LEU A 101 -11.16 -18.65 -5.94
C LEU A 101 -11.11 -18.97 -4.44
N GLN A 102 -10.52 -18.05 -3.68
CA GLN A 102 -10.41 -18.10 -2.23
C GLN A 102 -10.71 -16.71 -1.68
N SER A 103 -10.88 -16.61 -0.35
CA SER A 103 -11.04 -15.31 0.29
C SER A 103 -9.85 -14.39 -0.02
N PRO A 104 -10.07 -13.15 -0.50
CA PRO A 104 -9.00 -12.18 -0.73
C PRO A 104 -8.10 -11.96 0.49
N HIS A 105 -8.67 -12.08 1.71
CA HIS A 105 -7.94 -11.97 2.96
C HIS A 105 -6.75 -12.94 3.03
N ARG A 106 -6.93 -14.18 2.57
CA ARG A 106 -5.86 -15.19 2.59
C ARG A 106 -4.66 -14.76 1.75
N PHE A 107 -4.90 -14.17 0.58
CA PHE A 107 -3.82 -13.69 -0.28
C PHE A 107 -3.14 -12.47 0.29
N PHE A 108 -3.88 -11.55 0.93
CA PHE A 108 -3.27 -10.45 1.67
C PHE A 108 -2.35 -10.97 2.76
N THR A 109 -2.81 -11.88 3.61
CA THR A 109 -1.98 -12.50 4.67
C THR A 109 -0.74 -13.17 4.09
N GLU A 110 -0.89 -13.97 3.03
CA GLU A 110 0.23 -14.68 2.41
C GLU A 110 1.31 -13.72 1.88
N PHE A 111 0.91 -12.74 1.05
CA PHE A 111 1.88 -11.82 0.43
C PHE A 111 2.43 -10.81 1.43
N ASN A 112 1.60 -10.27 2.32
CA ASN A 112 2.07 -9.34 3.34
C ASN A 112 3.06 -10.03 4.28
N GLN A 113 2.87 -11.31 4.63
CA GLN A 113 3.82 -12.04 5.46
C GLN A 113 5.19 -12.17 4.79
N ARG A 114 5.24 -12.45 3.48
CA ARG A 114 6.50 -12.47 2.70
C ARG A 114 7.19 -11.11 2.69
N VAL A 115 6.42 -10.03 2.53
CA VAL A 115 6.95 -8.67 2.61
C VAL A 115 7.49 -8.37 4.01
N ILE A 116 6.78 -8.78 5.07
CA ILE A 116 7.26 -8.64 6.45
C ILE A 116 8.57 -9.39 6.65
N SER A 117 8.66 -10.67 6.23
CA SER A 117 9.89 -11.45 6.32
C SER A 117 11.06 -10.79 5.59
N ALA A 118 10.83 -10.25 4.40
CA ALA A 118 11.84 -9.52 3.65
C ALA A 118 12.36 -8.30 4.42
N LEU A 119 11.45 -7.50 4.97
CA LEU A 119 11.82 -6.31 5.75
C LEU A 119 12.52 -6.68 7.07
N GLN A 120 12.10 -7.75 7.74
CA GLN A 120 12.77 -8.28 8.94
C GLN A 120 14.20 -8.73 8.65
N SER A 121 14.44 -9.41 7.52
CA SER A 121 15.80 -9.77 7.07
C SER A 121 16.69 -8.55 6.82
N CYS A 122 16.07 -7.39 6.59
CA CYS A 122 16.73 -6.11 6.39
C CYS A 122 16.84 -5.27 7.68
N GLY A 123 16.56 -5.86 8.85
CA GLY A 123 16.69 -5.24 10.17
C GLY A 123 15.53 -4.31 10.56
N VAL A 124 14.34 -4.50 9.97
CA VAL A 124 13.14 -3.75 10.36
C VAL A 124 12.34 -4.54 11.40
N GLU A 125 12.06 -3.91 12.53
CA GLU A 125 11.36 -4.52 13.66
C GLU A 125 9.92 -3.99 13.82
N ASP A 126 9.15 -4.59 14.73
CA ASP A 126 7.75 -4.22 15.07
C ASP A 126 6.79 -4.16 13.86
N LEU A 127 7.01 -5.06 12.89
CA LEU A 127 6.21 -5.16 11.67
C LEU A 127 4.99 -6.05 11.88
N ASN A 128 3.81 -5.53 11.52
CA ASN A 128 2.57 -6.27 11.64
C ASN A 128 1.60 -5.93 10.50
N GLN A 129 0.83 -6.92 10.05
CA GLN A 129 -0.35 -6.64 9.23
C GLN A 129 -1.45 -6.03 10.11
N LYS A 130 -2.09 -4.96 9.64
CA LYS A 130 -3.27 -4.37 10.28
C LYS A 130 -4.39 -4.14 9.28
N GLY A 131 -5.63 -4.33 9.75
CA GLY A 131 -6.79 -4.35 8.86
C GLY A 131 -6.65 -5.42 7.78
N THR A 132 -7.17 -5.13 6.59
CA THR A 132 -7.19 -6.10 5.49
C THR A 132 -5.87 -6.19 4.73
N SER A 133 -5.18 -5.07 4.50
CA SER A 133 -4.10 -5.01 3.51
C SER A 133 -2.94 -4.07 3.84
N ASP A 134 -2.86 -3.58 5.07
CA ASP A 134 -1.76 -2.69 5.48
C ASP A 134 -0.67 -3.46 6.21
N ILE A 135 0.59 -3.04 6.00
CA ILE A 135 1.71 -3.38 6.89
C ILE A 135 2.11 -2.11 7.64
N CYS A 136 2.28 -2.26 8.95
CA CYS A 136 2.58 -1.19 9.88
C CYS A 136 3.88 -1.46 10.65
N ILE A 137 4.54 -0.40 11.08
CA ILE A 137 5.47 -0.41 12.22
C ILE A 137 4.69 0.15 13.41
N GLY A 138 4.47 -0.69 14.42
CA GLY A 138 3.57 -0.39 15.53
C GLY A 138 2.16 -0.03 15.03
N ARG A 139 1.76 1.24 15.18
CA ARG A 139 0.44 1.77 14.75
C ARG A 139 0.47 2.65 13.51
N LYS A 140 1.63 2.80 12.86
CA LYS A 140 1.82 3.63 11.67
C LYS A 140 2.03 2.78 10.43
N LYS A 141 1.24 3.03 9.40
CA LYS A 141 1.27 2.33 8.13
C LYS A 141 2.55 2.67 7.35
N ILE A 142 3.23 1.65 6.84
CA ILE A 142 4.36 1.82 5.89
C ILE A 142 4.03 1.27 4.50
N LEU A 143 3.04 0.38 4.39
CA LEU A 143 2.65 -0.20 3.12
C LEU A 143 1.15 -0.41 3.06
N GLY A 144 0.56 -0.13 1.90
CA GLY A 144 -0.79 -0.56 1.57
C GLY A 144 -0.77 -1.46 0.35
N SER A 145 -1.56 -2.54 0.39
CA SER A 145 -1.70 -3.47 -0.73
C SER A 145 -3.13 -3.57 -1.27
N SER A 146 -3.25 -4.11 -2.47
CA SER A 146 -4.48 -4.40 -3.18
C SER A 146 -4.38 -5.74 -3.92
N ILE A 147 -5.50 -6.44 -4.00
CA ILE A 147 -5.66 -7.64 -4.83
C ILE A 147 -6.53 -7.31 -6.04
N TYR A 148 -6.11 -7.76 -7.20
CA TYR A 148 -6.93 -7.85 -8.41
C TYR A 148 -7.08 -9.31 -8.81
N TRP A 149 -8.32 -9.73 -9.06
CA TRP A 149 -8.65 -11.10 -9.45
C TRP A 149 -9.43 -11.11 -10.75
N HIS A 150 -8.97 -11.88 -11.75
CA HIS A 150 -9.67 -12.04 -13.01
C HIS A 150 -9.29 -13.36 -13.71
N ARG A 151 -10.28 -14.19 -14.08
CA ARG A 151 -10.09 -15.45 -14.84
C ARG A 151 -8.96 -16.34 -14.27
N ASN A 152 -9.02 -16.67 -12.96
CA ASN A 152 -8.03 -17.48 -12.23
C ASN A 152 -6.61 -16.88 -12.16
N ARG A 153 -6.49 -15.58 -12.42
CA ARG A 153 -5.26 -14.80 -12.22
C ARG A 153 -5.45 -13.88 -11.02
N LEU A 154 -4.53 -14.01 -10.07
CA LEU A 154 -4.39 -13.17 -8.89
C LEU A 154 -3.22 -12.23 -9.11
N LEU A 155 -3.43 -10.95 -8.86
CA LEU A 155 -2.38 -9.93 -8.86
C LEU A 155 -2.39 -9.23 -7.50
N TYR A 156 -1.28 -9.34 -6.78
CA TYR A 156 -0.99 -8.59 -5.58
C TYR A 156 -0.17 -7.36 -5.95
N HIS A 157 -0.65 -6.18 -5.55
CA HIS A 157 0.02 -4.90 -5.72
C HIS A 157 0.20 -4.24 -4.37
N ALA A 158 1.39 -3.72 -4.08
CA ALA A 158 1.66 -2.97 -2.87
C ALA A 158 2.61 -1.80 -3.12
N VAL A 159 2.48 -0.78 -2.27
CA VAL A 159 3.38 0.37 -2.26
C VAL A 159 3.99 0.47 -0.87
N LEU A 160 5.32 0.34 -0.81
CA LEU A 160 6.11 0.50 0.39
C LEU A 160 6.68 1.92 0.46
N ASN A 161 6.35 2.66 1.52
CA ASN A 161 6.95 3.96 1.79
C ASN A 161 8.34 3.77 2.42
N VAL A 162 9.39 3.91 1.60
CA VAL A 162 10.76 3.85 2.10
C VAL A 162 11.15 5.15 2.79
N GLY A 163 10.78 6.30 2.21
CA GLY A 163 11.19 7.61 2.74
C GLY A 163 10.48 8.81 2.15
N GLU A 164 9.28 8.66 1.57
CA GLU A 164 8.52 9.81 1.07
C GLU A 164 8.12 10.71 2.26
N PRO A 165 8.41 12.03 2.18
CA PRO A 165 7.97 12.99 3.20
C PRO A 165 6.46 12.96 3.38
N LEU A 166 6.01 12.87 4.64
CA LEU A 166 4.61 12.71 4.97
C LEU A 166 3.78 13.95 4.61
N GLU A 167 4.43 15.12 4.61
CA GLU A 167 3.86 16.41 4.22
C GLU A 167 3.40 16.39 2.76
N ASN A 168 4.13 15.70 1.88
CA ASN A 168 3.71 15.57 0.49
C ASN A 168 2.44 14.71 0.38
N ILE A 169 2.31 13.68 1.22
CA ILE A 169 1.10 12.86 1.25
C ILE A 169 -0.09 13.70 1.71
N ASP A 170 0.06 14.49 2.78
CA ASP A 170 -1.02 15.35 3.30
C ASP A 170 -1.40 16.49 2.33
N ILE A 171 -0.43 17.11 1.65
CA ILE A 171 -0.69 18.22 0.72
C ILE A 171 -1.32 17.72 -0.60
N LEU A 172 -1.04 16.48 -1.00
CA LEU A 172 -1.51 15.94 -2.28
C LEU A 172 -2.78 15.11 -2.16
N LEU A 173 -2.93 14.32 -1.10
CA LEU A 173 -4.03 13.37 -0.97
C LEU A 173 -5.09 13.86 0.01
N LYS A 174 -6.36 13.67 -0.35
CA LYS A 174 -7.48 13.90 0.56
C LYS A 174 -7.62 12.72 1.51
N HIS A 175 -8.26 12.96 2.65
CA HIS A 175 -8.63 11.88 3.55
C HIS A 175 -9.55 10.90 2.80
N PRO A 176 -9.26 9.58 2.80
CA PRO A 176 -10.00 8.65 1.98
C PRO A 176 -11.43 8.48 2.54
N PRO A 177 -12.43 8.26 1.68
CA PRO A 177 -13.82 8.05 2.12
C PRO A 177 -13.99 6.73 2.88
N ARG A 178 -13.03 5.80 2.73
CA ARG A 178 -12.97 4.52 3.43
C ARG A 178 -11.61 4.39 4.08
N GLU A 179 -11.60 4.08 5.37
CA GLU A 179 -10.38 3.84 6.13
C GLU A 179 -10.49 2.56 6.96
N PRO A 180 -9.35 1.90 7.28
CA PRO A 180 -9.38 0.80 8.23
C PRO A 180 -9.68 1.33 9.63
N GLU A 181 -10.40 0.53 10.44
CA GLU A 181 -10.85 0.90 11.79
C GLU A 181 -9.73 1.47 12.68
N TYR A 182 -8.52 0.92 12.56
CA TYR A 182 -7.38 1.35 13.38
C TYR A 182 -6.79 2.72 12.98
N ARG A 183 -7.21 3.32 11.85
CA ARG A 183 -6.83 4.70 11.47
C ARG A 183 -7.46 5.70 12.44
N LYS A 184 -8.71 5.50 12.85
CA LYS A 184 -9.44 6.34 13.82
C LYS A 184 -9.45 7.82 13.43
N GLY A 185 -9.66 8.14 12.16
CA GLY A 185 -9.73 9.50 11.65
C GLY A 185 -8.41 10.28 11.64
N ARG A 186 -7.28 9.67 11.99
CA ARG A 186 -5.96 10.30 11.94
C ARG A 186 -5.63 10.81 10.54
N SER A 187 -4.99 11.99 10.49
CA SER A 187 -4.40 12.55 9.26
C SER A 187 -3.34 11.63 8.65
N HIS A 188 -2.85 11.90 7.43
CA HIS A 188 -1.83 11.02 6.85
C HIS A 188 -0.52 11.07 7.64
N SER A 189 -0.07 12.25 8.07
CA SER A 189 1.15 12.39 8.88
C SER A 189 1.08 11.69 10.25
N GLU A 190 -0.12 11.54 10.83
CA GLU A 190 -0.33 10.79 12.07
C GLU A 190 -0.49 9.27 11.84
N PHE A 191 -0.97 8.88 10.66
CA PHE A 191 -1.31 7.49 10.33
C PHE A 191 -0.20 6.74 9.60
N VAL A 192 0.54 7.42 8.74
CA VAL A 192 1.59 6.86 7.88
C VAL A 192 2.96 7.15 8.47
N THR A 193 3.92 6.28 8.21
CA THR A 193 5.35 6.52 8.41
C THR A 193 6.14 5.97 7.22
N SER A 194 7.46 6.01 7.30
CA SER A 194 8.36 5.43 6.32
C SER A 194 9.42 4.58 7.01
N LEU A 195 10.06 3.67 6.27
CA LEU A 195 11.18 2.89 6.78
C LEU A 195 12.30 3.79 7.32
N ARG A 196 12.60 4.90 6.64
CA ARG A 196 13.65 5.86 7.04
C ARG A 196 13.32 6.58 8.34
N LEU A 197 12.06 6.99 8.53
CA LEU A 197 11.60 7.60 9.78
C LEU A 197 11.59 6.60 10.94
N ALA A 198 11.34 5.32 10.65
CA ALA A 198 11.44 4.23 11.62
C ALA A 198 12.88 3.75 11.88
N GLY A 199 13.90 4.45 11.36
CA GLY A 199 15.30 4.16 11.65
C GLY A 199 15.99 3.16 10.71
N CYS A 200 15.27 2.53 9.77
CA CYS A 200 15.89 1.61 8.82
C CYS A 200 16.87 2.36 7.90
N ARG A 201 18.12 1.88 7.84
CA ARG A 201 19.19 2.44 6.99
C ARG A 201 19.51 1.61 5.74
N THR A 202 18.90 0.44 5.60
CA THR A 202 19.10 -0.47 4.45
C THR A 202 18.76 0.22 3.13
N SER A 203 19.64 0.12 2.13
CA SER A 203 19.46 0.78 0.84
C SER A 203 18.24 0.23 0.09
N ILE A 204 17.62 1.06 -0.77
CA ILE A 204 16.46 0.65 -1.57
C ILE A 204 16.77 -0.57 -2.44
N GLU A 205 17.99 -0.68 -2.98
CA GLU A 205 18.37 -1.83 -3.81
C GLU A 205 18.46 -3.13 -3.00
N ILE A 206 18.95 -3.08 -1.76
CA ILE A 206 18.94 -4.27 -0.88
C ILE A 206 17.51 -4.64 -0.51
N LEU A 207 16.67 -3.65 -0.19
CA LEU A 207 15.24 -3.87 0.09
C LEU A 207 14.54 -4.55 -1.09
N LYS A 208 14.74 -4.07 -2.32
CA LYS A 208 14.19 -4.68 -3.53
C LYS A 208 14.64 -6.13 -3.72
N LYS A 209 15.93 -6.40 -3.54
CA LYS A 209 16.47 -7.77 -3.67
C LYS A 209 15.84 -8.71 -2.65
N SER A 210 15.73 -8.29 -1.39
CA SER A 210 15.08 -9.08 -0.33
C SER A 210 13.59 -9.31 -0.63
N LEU A 211 12.86 -8.28 -1.06
CA LEU A 211 11.45 -8.38 -1.45
C LEU A 211 11.23 -9.37 -2.59
N ILE A 212 12.02 -9.29 -3.66
CA ILE A 212 11.92 -10.23 -4.79
C ILE A 212 12.21 -11.65 -4.31
N SER A 213 13.29 -11.85 -3.55
CA SER A 213 13.68 -13.16 -3.01
C SER A 213 12.55 -13.81 -2.21
N GLU A 214 11.93 -13.09 -1.28
CA GLU A 214 10.84 -13.62 -0.45
C GLU A 214 9.53 -13.87 -1.23
N LEU A 215 9.25 -13.09 -2.27
CA LEU A 215 8.05 -13.26 -3.08
C LEU A 215 8.13 -14.48 -4.02
N ILE A 216 9.32 -14.85 -4.47
CA ILE A 216 9.53 -16.01 -5.36
C ILE A 216 9.78 -17.32 -4.59
N SER A 217 10.21 -17.25 -3.33
CA SER A 217 10.48 -18.43 -2.51
C SER A 217 9.29 -19.39 -2.50
N PRO A 218 9.46 -20.67 -2.87
CA PRO A 218 8.42 -21.69 -2.67
C PRO A 218 7.97 -21.60 -1.22
N GLY A 219 6.67 -21.39 -0.99
CA GLY A 219 6.19 -21.19 0.37
C GLY A 219 6.65 -22.34 1.25
N GLN A 220 7.29 -22.06 2.38
CA GLN A 220 7.34 -23.05 3.44
C GLN A 220 5.88 -23.35 3.80
N SER A 221 5.39 -24.50 3.36
CA SER A 221 4.16 -25.10 3.87
C SER A 221 4.40 -25.52 5.31
N GLN A 222 4.54 -24.55 6.21
CA GLN A 222 4.51 -24.75 7.65
C GLN A 222 3.57 -23.70 8.24
N TRP A 223 2.28 -23.86 7.96
CA TRP A 223 1.27 -23.53 8.96
C TRP A 223 1.29 -24.66 9.99
N SER A 224 2.32 -24.67 10.83
CA SER A 224 2.29 -25.42 12.07
C SER A 224 1.18 -24.80 12.90
N SER A 225 0.04 -25.49 12.96
CA SER A 225 -1.00 -25.30 13.96
C SER A 225 -0.36 -25.24 15.34
N HIS A 226 -0.07 -24.02 15.82
CA HIS A 226 0.00 -23.79 17.26
C HIS A 226 -1.44 -23.78 17.74
N ALA A 227 -1.95 -25.00 17.91
CA ALA A 227 -3.04 -25.27 18.80
C ALA A 227 -2.66 -24.65 20.15
N SER A 228 -3.56 -23.83 20.66
CA SER A 228 -3.60 -23.39 22.04
C SER A 228 -3.31 -24.57 22.96
N THR A 229 -2.27 -24.47 23.77
CA THR A 229 -2.01 -25.43 24.84
C THR A 229 -3.24 -25.47 25.76
N PRO A 230 -3.85 -26.63 26.03
CA PRO A 230 -4.87 -26.73 27.06
C PRO A 230 -4.20 -26.48 28.41
N ALA A 231 -4.78 -25.60 29.22
CA ALA A 231 -4.45 -25.50 30.63
C ALA A 231 -4.67 -26.87 31.27
N THR A 232 -3.59 -27.52 31.70
CA THR A 232 -3.68 -28.71 32.54
C THR A 232 -4.05 -28.25 33.94
N ASN A 233 -5.26 -28.63 34.36
CA ASN A 233 -5.61 -28.79 35.76
C ASN A 233 -4.53 -29.60 36.47
N ASN A 234 -4.01 -29.08 37.58
CA ASN A 234 -3.47 -29.95 38.62
C ASN A 234 -4.07 -29.55 39.95
N ALA A 235 -4.86 -30.47 40.51
CA ALA A 235 -5.39 -30.39 41.86
C ALA A 235 -4.23 -30.48 42.86
N GLY A 236 -4.18 -29.54 43.78
CA GLY A 236 -3.37 -29.60 45.00
C GLY A 236 -4.30 -29.43 46.19
N ILE A 237 -4.83 -30.55 46.68
CA ILE A 237 -5.44 -30.64 48.01
C ILE A 237 -4.27 -30.54 49.00
N MET A 238 -4.27 -29.52 49.86
CA MET A 238 -3.57 -29.55 51.15
C MET A 238 -4.60 -29.28 52.25
N LEU A 239 -4.83 -30.33 53.05
CA LEU A 239 -5.42 -30.25 54.38
C LEU A 239 -4.38 -29.64 55.32
N SER A 240 -4.76 -28.61 56.08
CA SER A 240 -4.27 -28.41 57.45
C SER A 240 -5.09 -27.33 58.19
N THR A 241 -5.54 -27.74 59.38
CA THR A 241 -6.14 -27.02 60.52
C THR A 241 -7.52 -26.43 60.35
#